data_AF-A0A660ZE63-F1
#
_entry.id   AF-A0A660ZE63-F1
#
_cell.length_a   1.000
_cell.length_b   1.000
_cell.length_c   1.000
_cell.angle_alpha   90.00
_cell.angle_beta   90.00
_cell.angle_gamma   90.00
#
_symmetry.space_group_name_H-M   'P 1'
#
loop_
_entity.id
_entity.type
_entity.pdbx_description
1 polymer ?
#
loop_
_entity_poly.entity_id
_entity_poly.type
_entity_poly.pdbx_seq_one_letter_code
_entity_poly.pdbx_strand_id
1 'polypeptide(L)'
;MVNLSGEELLSSYMSLNPSLELHLTPEGAYLIEKGRMKGAVNNAAVDLFLLADGTRRARDAIEESGILRRTAGEKDLNGILDFLRTAEIKGDIRLHSFPLKTYNRITGSRDYYLPVHLMVELTYRCNLVCKHCYVGGLSSNGELDADDVISYLREFS
;
A
#
# COMPACT_ATOMS: atom_id res chain seq x y z
N MET A 1 -24.68 4.26 -6.79
CA MET A 1 -24.14 3.22 -5.91
C MET A 1 -25.23 2.21 -5.66
N VAL A 2 -25.06 0.98 -6.14
CA VAL A 2 -25.95 -0.13 -5.78
C VAL A 2 -25.44 -0.61 -4.41
N ASN A 3 -26.28 -0.57 -3.39
CA ASN A 3 -25.96 -1.22 -2.10
C ASN A 3 -26.00 -2.73 -2.34
N LEU A 4 -24.85 -3.32 -2.66
CA LEU A 4 -24.72 -4.77 -2.77
C LEU A 4 -25.06 -5.39 -1.42
N SER A 5 -25.99 -6.35 -1.45
CA SER A 5 -26.28 -7.22 -0.32
C SER A 5 -25.03 -8.00 0.09
N GLY A 6 -25.02 -8.53 1.33
CA GLY A 6 -23.88 -9.33 1.81
C GLY A 6 -23.57 -10.53 0.90
N GLU A 7 -24.60 -11.20 0.40
CA GLU A 7 -24.46 -12.35 -0.51
C GLU A 7 -23.92 -11.96 -1.89
N GLU A 8 -24.34 -10.81 -2.43
CA GLU A 8 -23.78 -10.31 -3.69
C GLU A 8 -22.30 -9.97 -3.55
N LEU A 9 -21.89 -9.38 -2.41
CA LEU A 9 -20.48 -9.11 -2.15
C LEU A 9 -19.67 -10.40 -2.03
N LEU A 10 -20.17 -11.37 -1.25
CA LEU A 10 -19.50 -12.66 -1.04
C LEU A 10 -19.33 -13.48 -2.33
N SER A 11 -20.29 -13.37 -3.24
CA SER A 11 -20.28 -14.07 -4.53
C SER A 11 -19.46 -13.36 -5.62
N SER A 12 -19.11 -12.08 -5.42
CA SER A 12 -18.31 -11.29 -6.35
C SER A 12 -16.83 -11.68 -6.32
N TYR A 13 -16.15 -11.55 -7.46
CA TYR A 13 -14.70 -11.68 -7.57
C TYR A 13 -14.03 -10.37 -7.18
N MET A 14 -13.05 -10.43 -6.29
CA MET A 14 -12.45 -9.22 -5.71
C MET A 14 -11.02 -9.01 -6.25
N SER A 15 -10.73 -7.80 -6.72
CA SER A 15 -9.38 -7.37 -7.06
C SER A 15 -8.99 -6.10 -6.32
N LEU A 16 -7.70 -5.89 -6.04
CA LEU A 16 -7.23 -4.54 -5.72
C LEU A 16 -7.44 -3.60 -6.91
N ASN A 17 -7.61 -2.31 -6.64
CA ASN A 17 -7.59 -1.31 -7.71
C ASN A 17 -6.18 -1.24 -8.33
N PRO A 18 -6.01 -1.40 -9.65
CA PRO A 18 -4.68 -1.37 -10.28
C PRO A 18 -3.91 -0.05 -10.14
N SER A 19 -4.57 1.05 -9.75
CA SER A 19 -3.88 2.31 -9.41
C SER A 19 -3.21 2.29 -8.04
N LEU A 20 -3.48 1.28 -7.22
CA LEU A 20 -2.96 1.14 -5.88
C LEU A 20 -1.75 0.23 -5.82
N GLU A 21 -0.84 0.65 -4.96
CA GLU A 21 0.30 -0.12 -4.51
C GLU A 21 0.12 -0.44 -3.03
N LEU A 22 0.38 -1.68 -2.67
CA LEU A 22 0.35 -2.17 -1.29
C LEU A 22 1.80 -2.24 -0.79
N HIS A 23 2.19 -1.24 0.00
CA HIS A 23 3.54 -1.15 0.57
C HIS A 23 3.56 -1.79 1.95
N LEU A 24 4.14 -2.99 2.05
CA LEU A 24 4.17 -3.79 3.26
C LEU A 24 5.04 -3.17 4.35
N THR A 25 4.59 -3.31 5.60
CA THR A 25 5.34 -3.00 6.82
C THR A 25 5.18 -4.15 7.82
N PRO A 26 5.95 -4.19 8.93
CA PRO A 26 5.75 -5.21 9.97
C PRO A 26 4.34 -5.23 10.62
N GLU A 27 3.63 -4.11 10.61
CA GLU A 27 2.33 -3.92 11.27
C GLU A 27 1.13 -4.02 10.30
N GLY A 28 1.41 -4.08 8.99
CA GLY A 28 0.38 -4.12 7.97
C GLY A 28 0.88 -3.63 6.63
N ALA A 29 0.17 -2.66 6.05
CA ALA A 29 0.60 -2.02 4.82
C ALA A 29 0.04 -0.62 4.67
N TYR A 30 0.80 0.22 3.95
CA TYR A 30 0.30 1.47 3.40
C TYR A 30 -0.32 1.24 2.02
N LEU A 31 -1.47 1.90 1.79
CA LEU A 31 -2.09 2.01 0.47
C LEU A 31 -1.52 3.25 -0.21
N ILE A 32 -0.79 3.08 -1.30
CA ILE A 32 -0.17 4.17 -2.06
C ILE A 32 -0.89 4.32 -3.40
N GLU A 33 -1.35 5.54 -3.69
CA GLU A 33 -1.94 5.88 -4.98
C GLU A 33 -1.16 7.03 -5.61
N LYS A 34 -0.65 6.83 -6.83
CA LYS A 34 0.12 7.87 -7.56
C LYS A 34 1.25 8.48 -6.72
N GLY A 35 1.97 7.64 -5.97
CA GLY A 35 3.10 8.05 -5.11
C GLY A 35 2.69 8.77 -3.82
N ARG A 36 1.40 8.78 -3.45
CA ARG A 36 0.91 9.38 -2.21
C ARG A 36 0.27 8.33 -1.30
N MET A 37 0.56 8.43 -0.01
CA MET A 37 -0.12 7.59 0.99
C MET A 37 -1.61 7.97 1.04
N LYS A 38 -2.46 7.00 0.70
CA LYS A 38 -3.93 7.11 0.74
C LYS A 38 -4.50 6.64 2.07
N GLY A 39 -3.85 5.65 2.70
CA GLY A 39 -4.28 5.09 3.98
C GLY A 39 -3.39 3.95 4.43
N ALA A 40 -3.81 3.27 5.50
CA ALA A 40 -3.14 2.09 6.05
C ALA A 40 -4.15 0.99 6.35
N VAL A 41 -3.69 -0.26 6.27
CA VAL A 41 -4.44 -1.45 6.63
C VAL A 41 -3.60 -2.31 7.56
N ASN A 42 -4.26 -3.05 8.46
CA ASN A 42 -3.58 -3.96 9.39
C ASN A 42 -3.18 -5.27 8.71
N ASN A 43 -2.33 -6.06 9.36
CA ASN A 43 -1.87 -7.36 8.86
C ASN A 43 -3.00 -8.32 8.43
N ALA A 44 -4.12 -8.36 9.16
CA ALA A 44 -5.24 -9.23 8.82
C ALA A 44 -5.89 -8.83 7.47
N ALA A 45 -6.05 -7.53 7.22
CA ALA A 45 -6.54 -7.01 5.96
C ALA A 45 -5.52 -7.15 4.82
N VAL A 46 -4.21 -7.05 5.11
CA VAL A 46 -3.15 -7.28 4.10
C VAL A 46 -3.28 -8.69 3.52
N ASP A 47 -3.42 -9.72 4.35
CA ASP A 47 -3.52 -11.10 3.87
C ASP A 47 -4.76 -11.32 2.97
N LEU A 48 -5.86 -10.64 3.27
CA LEU A 48 -7.04 -10.62 2.40
C LEU A 48 -6.75 -9.90 1.07
N PHE A 49 -6.08 -8.75 1.11
CA PHE A 49 -5.74 -7.96 -0.07
C PHE A 49 -4.72 -8.65 -0.98
N LEU A 50 -3.80 -9.45 -0.42
CA LEU A 50 -2.87 -10.26 -1.20
C LEU A 50 -3.58 -11.34 -2.04
N LEU A 51 -4.75 -11.81 -1.61
CA LEU A 51 -5.58 -12.76 -2.34
C LEU A 51 -6.55 -12.09 -3.33
N ALA A 52 -6.67 -10.75 -3.28
CA ALA A 52 -7.55 -9.95 -4.11
C ALA A 52 -6.94 -9.70 -5.50
N ASP A 53 -6.83 -10.74 -6.31
CA ASP A 53 -6.29 -10.70 -7.68
C ASP A 53 -7.37 -10.84 -8.77
N GLY A 54 -8.64 -10.75 -8.38
CA GLY A 54 -9.81 -10.85 -9.25
C GLY A 54 -10.15 -12.27 -9.72
N THR A 55 -9.41 -13.30 -9.28
CA THR A 55 -9.71 -14.71 -9.65
C THR A 55 -10.46 -15.48 -8.59
N ARG A 56 -10.51 -14.96 -7.35
CA ARG A 56 -11.21 -15.57 -6.22
C ARG A 56 -12.46 -14.77 -5.87
N ARG A 57 -13.48 -15.48 -5.38
CA ARG A 57 -14.64 -14.81 -4.79
C ARG A 57 -14.25 -14.23 -3.43
N ALA A 58 -14.95 -13.18 -3.01
CA ALA A 58 -14.71 -12.56 -1.72
C ALA A 58 -14.87 -13.56 -0.56
N ARG A 59 -15.85 -14.47 -0.64
CA ARG A 59 -15.99 -15.62 0.27
C ARG A 59 -14.69 -16.41 0.44
N ASP A 60 -14.13 -16.84 -0.68
CA ASP A 60 -12.98 -17.76 -0.69
C ASP A 60 -11.74 -17.01 -0.16
N ALA A 61 -11.57 -15.75 -0.57
CA ALA A 61 -10.48 -14.91 -0.07
C ALA A 61 -10.59 -14.62 1.45
N ILE A 62 -11.79 -14.41 2.00
CA ILE A 62 -12.02 -14.24 3.45
C ILE A 62 -11.66 -15.52 4.21
N GLU A 63 -12.03 -16.68 3.69
CA GLU A 63 -11.74 -17.97 4.30
C GLU A 63 -10.23 -18.28 4.25
N GLU A 64 -9.63 -18.21 3.07
CA GLU A 64 -8.21 -18.49 2.82
C GLU A 64 -7.28 -17.52 3.56
N SER A 65 -7.65 -16.24 3.64
CA SER A 65 -6.87 -15.25 4.41
C SER A 65 -6.95 -15.48 5.91
N GLY A 66 -7.90 -16.28 6.42
CA GLY A 66 -8.08 -16.48 7.85
C GLY A 66 -8.36 -15.18 8.62
N ILE A 67 -8.80 -14.11 7.95
CA ILE A 67 -9.04 -12.79 8.56
C ILE A 67 -10.03 -12.90 9.72
N LEU A 68 -11.09 -13.70 9.57
CA LEU A 68 -12.08 -13.99 10.62
C LEU A 68 -11.47 -14.57 11.89
N ARG A 69 -10.45 -15.44 11.76
CA ARG A 69 -9.78 -16.07 12.92
C ARG A 69 -8.84 -15.07 13.61
N ARG A 70 -8.20 -14.19 12.84
CA ARG A 70 -7.26 -13.19 13.35
C ARG A 70 -7.93 -11.97 13.97
N THR A 71 -9.16 -11.66 13.56
CA THR A 71 -9.98 -10.59 14.16
C THR A 71 -11.01 -11.12 15.16
N ALA A 72 -10.90 -12.39 15.55
CA ALA A 72 -11.86 -13.04 16.45
C ALA A 72 -11.95 -12.28 17.78
N GLY A 73 -13.13 -11.71 18.05
CA GLY A 73 -13.43 -10.88 19.23
C GLY A 73 -13.67 -9.39 18.92
N GLU A 74 -13.13 -8.87 17.81
CA GLU A 74 -13.30 -7.46 17.41
C GLU A 74 -14.26 -7.27 16.23
N LYS A 75 -14.28 -8.21 15.27
CA LYS A 75 -15.16 -8.14 14.09
C LYS A 75 -15.71 -9.52 13.72
N ASP A 76 -17.02 -9.56 13.52
CA ASP A 76 -17.72 -10.68 12.90
C ASP A 76 -17.68 -10.58 11.37
N LEU A 77 -18.36 -11.50 10.68
CA LEU A 77 -18.47 -11.45 9.22
C LEU A 77 -19.05 -10.11 8.73
N ASN A 78 -20.03 -9.53 9.45
CA ASN A 78 -20.61 -8.25 9.07
C ASN A 78 -19.58 -7.13 9.13
N GLY A 79 -18.74 -7.09 10.17
CA GLY A 79 -17.64 -6.13 10.28
C GLY A 79 -16.61 -6.23 9.15
N ILE A 80 -16.40 -7.42 8.58
CA ILE A 80 -15.56 -7.62 7.38
C ILE A 80 -16.28 -7.18 6.12
N LEU A 81 -17.57 -7.52 5.96
CA LEU A 81 -18.37 -7.05 4.83
C LEU A 81 -18.44 -5.52 4.79
N ASP A 82 -18.58 -4.86 5.93
CA ASP A 82 -18.58 -3.40 6.04
C ASP A 82 -17.21 -2.79 5.71
N PHE A 83 -16.12 -3.47 6.11
CA PHE A 83 -14.77 -3.11 5.68
C PHE A 83 -14.64 -3.20 4.15
N LEU A 84 -15.10 -4.30 3.54
CA LEU A 84 -15.03 -4.50 2.09
C LEU A 84 -15.88 -3.48 1.32
N ARG A 85 -17.09 -3.18 1.80
CA ARG A 85 -17.93 -2.10 1.24
C ARG A 85 -17.22 -0.75 1.31
N THR A 86 -16.62 -0.45 2.47
CA THR A 86 -15.86 0.79 2.64
C THR A 86 -14.68 0.84 1.68
N ALA A 87 -13.95 -0.26 1.52
CA ALA A 87 -12.83 -0.39 0.59
C ALA A 87 -13.30 -0.20 -0.86
N GLU A 88 -14.43 -0.79 -1.26
CA GLU A 88 -15.01 -0.59 -2.59
C GLU A 88 -15.40 0.88 -2.83
N ILE A 89 -16.12 1.49 -1.88
CA ILE A 89 -16.55 2.90 -1.97
C ILE A 89 -15.35 3.84 -2.07
N LYS A 90 -14.27 3.55 -1.33
CA LYS A 90 -13.01 4.30 -1.41
C LYS A 90 -12.22 4.02 -2.68
N GLY A 91 -12.62 3.03 -3.48
CA GLY A 91 -11.90 2.59 -4.67
C GLY A 91 -10.59 1.86 -4.33
N ASP A 92 -10.51 1.23 -3.16
CA ASP A 92 -9.38 0.38 -2.75
C ASP A 92 -9.42 -0.98 -3.44
N ILE A 93 -10.63 -1.52 -3.59
CA ILE A 93 -10.91 -2.76 -4.30
C ILE A 93 -11.91 -2.53 -5.43
N ARG A 94 -12.01 -3.51 -6.33
CA ARG A 94 -13.06 -3.62 -7.34
C ARG A 94 -13.71 -4.99 -7.22
N LEU A 95 -15.03 -5.01 -7.38
CA LEU A 95 -15.82 -6.23 -7.41
C LEU A 95 -16.24 -6.51 -8.86
N HIS A 96 -16.14 -7.78 -9.27
CA HIS A 96 -16.43 -8.24 -10.62
C HIS A 96 -17.44 -9.38 -10.57
N SER A 97 -18.33 -9.45 -11.56
CA SER A 97 -19.31 -10.55 -11.68
C SER A 97 -18.72 -11.84 -12.26
N PHE A 98 -17.52 -11.77 -12.84
CA PHE A 98 -16.77 -12.89 -13.40
C PHE A 98 -15.29 -12.78 -13.04
N PRO A 99 -14.53 -13.89 -13.04
CA PRO A 99 -13.11 -13.85 -12.68
C PRO A 99 -12.33 -13.03 -13.71
N LEU A 100 -11.59 -12.03 -13.24
CA LEU A 100 -10.76 -11.15 -14.04
C LEU A 100 -9.39 -11.01 -13.37
N LYS A 101 -8.37 -11.69 -13.90
CA LYS A 101 -7.03 -11.62 -13.32
C LYS A 101 -6.49 -10.19 -13.39
N THR A 102 -6.11 -9.65 -12.24
CA THR A 102 -5.35 -8.41 -12.10
C THR A 102 -3.99 -8.68 -11.48
N TYR A 103 -3.09 -7.71 -11.63
CA TYR A 103 -1.79 -7.73 -10.98
C TYR A 103 -1.77 -6.68 -9.87
N ASN A 104 -1.40 -7.12 -8.68
CA ASN A 104 -1.27 -6.25 -7.51
C ASN A 104 0.18 -5.75 -7.45
N ARG A 105 0.37 -4.43 -7.40
CA ARG A 105 1.70 -3.86 -7.16
C ARG A 105 1.99 -3.95 -5.67
N ILE A 106 2.97 -4.78 -5.30
CA ILE A 106 3.37 -5.02 -3.91
C ILE A 106 4.82 -4.58 -3.76
N THR A 107 5.09 -3.76 -2.76
CA THR A 107 6.43 -3.28 -2.39
C THR A 107 6.59 -3.36 -0.86
N GLY A 108 7.73 -2.93 -0.33
CA GLY A 108 7.97 -2.93 1.11
C GLY A 108 8.38 -4.30 1.66
N SER A 109 8.33 -4.44 2.98
CA SER A 109 8.74 -5.66 3.69
C SER A 109 7.92 -5.86 4.96
N ARG A 110 7.67 -7.13 5.31
CA ARG A 110 7.06 -7.49 6.60
C ARG A 110 8.08 -7.59 7.74
N ASP A 111 9.37 -7.65 7.41
CA ASP A 111 10.44 -7.88 8.40
C ASP A 111 11.07 -6.57 8.88
N TYR A 112 11.00 -5.52 8.06
CA TYR A 112 11.60 -4.21 8.35
C TYR A 112 10.87 -3.11 7.59
N TYR A 113 11.02 -1.87 8.05
CA TYR A 113 10.43 -0.70 7.39
C TYR A 113 11.27 -0.28 6.19
N LEU A 114 10.60 -0.07 5.06
CA LEU A 114 11.16 0.58 3.89
C LEU A 114 10.50 1.95 3.68
N PRO A 115 11.25 2.97 3.22
CA PRO A 115 10.68 4.29 2.99
C PRO A 115 9.81 4.29 1.73
N VAL A 116 8.68 5.01 1.81
CA VAL A 116 7.81 5.30 0.65
C VAL A 116 8.27 6.54 -0.12
N HIS A 117 9.12 7.36 0.49
CA HIS A 117 9.64 8.60 -0.06
C HIS A 117 11.08 8.80 0.40
N LEU A 118 11.95 9.16 -0.55
CA LEU A 118 13.36 9.44 -0.30
C LEU A 118 13.65 10.92 -0.60
N MET A 119 14.37 11.58 0.31
CA MET A 119 14.95 12.90 0.06
C MET A 119 16.46 12.72 -0.07
N VAL A 120 17.02 13.14 -1.21
CA VAL A 120 18.46 13.07 -1.48
C VAL A 120 19.03 14.48 -1.50
N GLU A 121 19.99 14.75 -0.62
CA GLU A 121 20.73 16.02 -0.63
C GLU A 121 21.94 15.88 -1.54
N LEU A 122 21.83 16.42 -2.76
CA LEU A 122 22.86 16.25 -3.80
C LEU A 122 24.16 16.98 -3.45
N THR A 123 24.06 18.15 -2.82
CA THR A 123 25.19 18.97 -2.39
C THR A 123 24.79 19.84 -1.22
N TYR A 124 25.74 20.08 -0.33
CA TYR A 124 25.60 21.06 0.75
C TYR A 124 26.10 22.45 0.33
N ARG A 125 26.71 22.57 -0.85
CA ARG A 125 27.21 23.83 -1.40
C ARG A 125 26.04 24.67 -1.89
N CYS A 126 25.92 25.87 -1.33
CA CYS A 126 24.95 26.86 -1.77
C CYS A 126 25.68 28.20 -1.95
N ASN A 127 25.32 28.95 -3.00
CA ASN A 127 25.88 30.29 -3.24
C ASN A 127 25.29 31.37 -2.31
N LEU A 128 24.46 30.98 -1.34
CA LEU A 128 23.80 31.85 -0.36
C LEU A 128 24.06 31.35 1.06
N VAL A 129 24.12 32.28 2.01
CA VAL A 129 24.23 32.00 3.45
C VAL A 129 23.03 32.60 4.16
N CYS A 130 21.93 31.84 4.18
CA CYS A 130 20.67 32.29 4.76
C CYS A 130 20.68 32.15 6.28
N LYS A 131 20.23 33.17 7.02
CA LYS A 131 20.15 33.17 8.50
C LYS A 131 19.28 32.04 9.09
N HIS A 132 18.35 31.49 8.29
CA HIS A 132 17.42 30.44 8.70
C HIS A 132 17.77 29.06 8.09
N CYS A 133 18.90 28.94 7.38
CA CYS A 133 19.30 27.67 6.77
C CYS A 133 19.88 26.75 7.85
N TYR A 134 19.26 25.58 8.03
CA TYR A 134 19.70 24.61 9.02
C TYR A 134 21.09 24.01 8.72
N VAL A 135 21.49 23.98 7.44
CA VAL A 135 22.80 23.46 6.97
C VAL A 135 23.91 24.52 7.09
N GLY A 136 23.58 25.80 6.97
CA GLY A 136 24.55 26.89 7.05
C GLY A 136 25.43 27.12 5.83
N GLY A 137 25.15 26.49 4.68
CA GLY A 137 25.86 26.73 3.41
C GLY A 137 27.34 26.33 3.43
N LEU A 138 27.67 25.24 4.13
CA LEU A 138 29.05 24.79 4.28
C LEU A 138 29.55 24.06 3.02
N SER A 139 30.81 24.28 2.66
CA SER A 139 31.54 23.38 1.77
C SER A 139 31.78 22.06 2.50
N SER A 140 31.16 20.97 2.05
CA SER A 140 31.42 19.64 2.60
C SER A 140 32.56 18.96 1.83
N ASN A 141 33.39 18.20 2.57
CA ASN A 141 34.33 17.25 1.98
C ASN A 141 33.64 15.89 1.95
N GLY A 142 33.40 15.34 0.76
CA GLY A 142 32.79 14.02 0.58
C GLY A 142 31.33 14.07 0.11
N GLU A 143 31.09 14.63 -1.08
CA GLU A 143 29.79 14.53 -1.76
C GLU A 143 29.76 13.28 -2.65
N LEU A 144 28.59 12.66 -2.80
CA LEU A 144 28.41 11.58 -3.76
C LEU A 144 28.56 12.15 -5.18
N ASP A 145 29.23 11.41 -6.05
CA ASP A 145 29.20 11.76 -7.46
C ASP A 145 27.82 11.47 -8.06
N ALA A 146 27.56 12.05 -9.22
CA ALA A 146 26.25 11.92 -9.87
C ALA A 146 25.94 10.47 -10.26
N ASP A 147 26.96 9.68 -10.62
CA ASP A 147 26.77 8.31 -11.09
C ASP A 147 26.40 7.38 -9.92
N ASP A 148 27.02 7.58 -8.76
CA ASP A 148 26.67 6.93 -7.50
C ASP A 148 25.23 7.24 -7.10
N VAL A 149 24.83 8.52 -7.14
CA VAL A 149 23.45 8.91 -6.81
C VAL A 149 22.45 8.26 -7.77
N ILE A 150 22.73 8.26 -9.08
CA ILE A 150 21.87 7.61 -10.08
C ILE A 150 21.80 6.11 -9.84
N SER A 151 22.92 5.48 -9.48
CA SER A 151 22.98 4.05 -9.15
C SER A 151 22.10 3.74 -7.94
N TYR A 152 22.22 4.53 -6.86
CA TYR A 152 21.35 4.39 -5.69
C TYR A 152 19.87 4.58 -6.02
N LEU A 153 19.52 5.61 -6.80
CA LEU A 153 18.12 5.86 -7.15
C LEU A 153 17.48 4.74 -7.97
N ARG A 154 18.27 4.01 -8.77
CA ARG A 154 17.80 2.84 -9.53
C ARG A 154 17.49 1.64 -8.64
N GLU A 155 18.09 1.53 -7.46
CA GLU A 155 17.80 0.47 -6.50
C GLU A 155 16.41 0.64 -5.87
N PHE A 156 15.91 1.89 -5.80
CA PHE A 156 14.63 2.24 -5.15
C PHE A 156 13.50 2.58 -6.15
N SER A 157 13.70 2.38 -7.46
CA SER A 157 12.73 2.66 -8.53
C SER A 157 12.04 1.41 -9.08
#